data_AF-X1NNL9-F1
#
_entry.id   AF-X1NNL9-F1
#
_cell.length_a   1.000
_cell.length_b   1.000
_cell.length_c   1.000
_cell.angle_alpha   90.00
_cell.angle_beta   90.00
_cell.angle_gamma   90.00
#
_symmetry.space_group_name_H-M   'P 1'
#
loop_
_entity.id
_entity.type
_entity.pdbx_description
1 polymer ?
#
loop_
_entity_poly.entity_id
_entity_poly.type
_entity_poly.pdbx_seq_one_letter_code
_entity_poly.pdbx_strand_id
1 'polypeptide(L)' 'RTNYILNRLSVDGFANIKDLSKRLEVSEMTIRRDLRELSKENIVTLISGGAVLKRNSPVDTNEEK' A
#
# COMPACT_ATOMS: atom_id res chain seq x y z
N ARG A 1 -10.02 -2.05 -4.95
CA ARG A 1 -8.67 -2.65 -4.98
C ARG A 1 -7.68 -1.76 -4.25
N THR A 2 -7.47 -0.53 -4.72
CA THR A 2 -6.55 0.48 -4.13
C THR A 2 -6.85 0.81 -2.66
N ASN A 3 -8.12 0.97 -2.28
CA ASN A 3 -8.49 1.22 -0.88
C ASN A 3 -8.04 0.12 0.09
N TYR A 4 -8.06 -1.16 -0.34
CA TYR A 4 -7.58 -2.26 0.50
C TYR A 4 -6.07 -2.18 0.70
N ILE A 5 -5.34 -1.86 -0.37
CA ILE A 5 -3.88 -1.70 -0.33
C ILE A 5 -3.51 -0.52 0.58
N LEU A 6 -4.20 0.62 0.47
CA LEU A 6 -3.97 1.80 1.29
C LEU A 6 -4.31 1.58 2.77
N ASN A 7 -5.41 0.89 3.07
CA ASN A 7 -5.76 0.52 4.44
C ASN A 7 -4.68 -0.39 5.03
N ARG A 8 -4.27 -1.44 4.30
CA ARG A 8 -3.20 -2.35 4.73
C ARG A 8 -1.88 -1.61 4.97
N LEU A 9 -1.52 -0.69 4.08
CA LEU A 9 -0.34 0.16 4.23
C LEU A 9 -0.44 1.14 5.39
N SER A 10 -1.64 1.59 5.75
CA SER A 10 -1.87 2.50 6.89
C SER A 10 -1.83 1.77 8.23
N VAL A 11 -2.35 0.54 8.29
CA VAL A 11 -2.37 -0.29 9.50
C VAL A 11 -1.02 -0.95 9.75
N ASP A 12 -0.46 -1.62 8.74
CA ASP A 12 0.74 -2.44 8.88
C ASP A 12 2.04 -1.66 8.52
N GLY A 13 1.92 -0.47 7.93
CA GLY A 13 3.06 0.32 7.42
C GLY A 13 3.72 -0.25 6.16
N PHE A 14 3.41 -1.51 5.82
CA PHE A 14 3.99 -2.28 4.74
C PHE A 14 2.93 -3.17 4.08
N ALA A 15 3.02 -3.33 2.77
CA ALA A 15 2.23 -4.31 2.04
C ALA A 15 3.12 -5.17 1.15
N ASN A 16 3.01 -6.49 1.35
CA ASN A 16 3.72 -7.48 0.55
C ASN A 16 2.98 -7.75 -0.76
N ILE A 17 3.70 -7.74 -1.89
CA ILE A 17 3.12 -8.01 -3.21
C ILE A 17 2.50 -9.41 -3.29
N LYS A 18 3.16 -10.44 -2.75
CA LYS A 18 2.66 -11.83 -2.76
C LYS A 18 1.37 -11.97 -1.96
N ASP A 19 1.30 -11.36 -0.79
CA ASP A 19 0.11 -11.46 0.05
C ASP A 19 -1.05 -10.69 -0.55
N LEU A 20 -0.80 -9.50 -1.09
CA LEU A 20 -1.80 -8.73 -1.82
C LEU A 20 -2.30 -9.48 -3.05
N SER A 21 -1.41 -10.12 -3.82
CA SER A 21 -1.80 -10.88 -5.02
C SER A 21 -2.70 -12.06 -4.66
N LYS A 22 -2.36 -12.81 -3.60
CA LYS A 22 -3.16 -13.92 -3.10
C LYS A 22 -4.52 -13.47 -2.58
N ARG A 23 -4.56 -12.41 -1.76
CA ARG A 23 -5.79 -11.91 -1.13
C ARG A 23 -6.77 -11.27 -2.12
N LEU A 24 -6.24 -10.62 -3.15
CA LEU A 24 -7.03 -9.97 -4.19
C LEU A 24 -7.26 -10.86 -5.41
N GLU A 25 -6.73 -12.10 -5.40
CA GLU A 25 -6.81 -13.08 -6.49
C GLU A 25 -6.33 -12.50 -7.83
N VAL A 26 -5.25 -11.73 -7.81
CA VAL A 26 -4.63 -11.12 -8.99
C VAL A 26 -3.17 -11.52 -9.12
N SER A 27 -2.59 -11.28 -10.30
CA SER A 27 -1.17 -11.50 -10.53
C SER A 27 -0.30 -10.52 -9.71
N GLU A 28 0.91 -10.95 -9.32
CA GLU A 28 1.89 -10.06 -8.70
C GLU A 28 2.20 -8.84 -9.59
N MET A 29 2.16 -9.01 -10.92
CA MET A 29 2.37 -7.94 -11.88
C MET A 29 1.30 -6.86 -11.78
N THR A 30 0.04 -7.24 -11.53
CA THR A 30 -1.07 -6.32 -11.30
C THR A 30 -0.80 -5.48 -10.06
N ILE A 31 -0.45 -6.11 -8.93
CA ILE A 31 -0.12 -5.38 -7.69
C ILE A 31 1.11 -4.49 -7.89
N ARG A 32 2.15 -4.95 -8.59
CA ARG A 32 3.33 -4.12 -8.90
C ARG A 32 3.00 -2.92 -9.79
N ARG A 33 1.97 -3.01 -10.63
CA ARG A 33 1.49 -1.88 -11.43
C ARG A 33 0.77 -0.87 -10.54
N ASP A 34 -0.17 -1.34 -9.73
CA ASP A 34 -0.94 -0.50 -8.81
C ASP A 34 -0.01 0.23 -7.80
N LEU A 35 0.95 -0.49 -7.21
CA LEU A 35 1.95 0.10 -6.30
C LEU A 35 2.90 1.07 -7.02
N ARG A 36 3.19 0.87 -8.32
CA ARG A 36 3.97 1.82 -9.12
C ARG A 36 3.21 3.11 -9.37
N GLU A 37 1.91 3.04 -9.61
CA GLU A 37 1.07 4.24 -9.76
C GLU A 37 1.03 5.03 -8.45
N LEU A 38 0.77 4.37 -7.33
CA LEU A 38 0.80 5.01 -6.00
C LEU A 38 2.19 5.59 -5.67
N SER A 39 3.26 4.96 -6.16
CA SER A 39 4.62 5.47 -5.94
C SER A 39 4.92 6.70 -6.79
N LYS A 40 4.41 6.76 -8.02
CA LYS A 40 4.47 7.97 -8.87
C LYS A 40 3.72 9.14 -8.24
N GLU A 41 2.61 8.85 -7.57
CA GLU A 41 1.84 9.83 -6.80
C GLU A 41 2.48 10.18 -5.44
N ASN A 42 3.66 9.63 -5.14
CA ASN A 42 4.42 9.87 -3.92
C ASN A 42 3.71 9.42 -2.62
N ILE A 43 2.68 8.58 -2.74
CA ILE A 43 1.89 8.04 -1.63
C ILE A 43 2.62 6.87 -0.96
N VAL A 44 3.33 6.06 -1.76
CA VAL A 44 4.05 4.86 -1.29
C VAL A 44 5.48 4.85 -1.80
N THR A 45 6.36 4.17 -1.07
CA THR A 45 7.71 3.85 -1.52
C THR A 45 7.77 2.35 -1.84
N LEU A 46 8.14 2.02 -3.08
CA LEU A 46 8.38 0.64 -3.47
C LEU A 46 9.67 0.13 -2.82
N ILE A 47 9.60 -1.08 -2.25
CA ILE A 47 10.76 -1.77 -1.68
C ILE A 47 10.85 -3.19 -2.25
N SER A 48 11.96 -3.88 -1.97
CA SER A 48 12.17 -5.26 -2.40
C SER A 48 11.05 -6.17 -1.90
N GLY A 49 10.12 -6.55 -2.79
CA GLY A 49 9.01 -7.46 -2.48
C GLY A 49 7.71 -6.80 -2.01
N GLY A 50 7.62 -5.47 -1.96
CA GLY A 50 6.41 -4.80 -1.49
C GLY A 50 6.42 -3.29 -1.70
N ALA A 51 5.58 -2.61 -0.91
CA ALA A 51 5.60 -1.16 -0.77
C ALA A 51 5.36 -0.77 0.69
N VAL A 52 5.84 0.41 1.07
CA VAL A 52 5.60 1.03 2.37
C VAL A 52 4.92 2.38 2.17
N LEU A 53 4.05 2.78 3.10
CA LEU A 53 3.38 4.07 3.01
C LEU A 53 4.40 5.20 3.22
N LYS A 54 4.43 6.18 2.32
CA LYS A 54 5.27 7.36 2.47
C LYS A 54 4.52 8.35 3.36
N ARG A 55 4.77 8.29 4.67
CA ARG A 55 4.21 9.25 5.63
C ARG A 55 4.82 10.63 5.40
N ASN A 56 4.18 11.45 4.56
CA ASN A 56 4.32 12.90 4.66
C ASN A 56 3.14 13.41 5.48
N SER A 57 3.23 13.29 6.81
CA SER A 57 2.21 13.87 7.72
C SER A 57 2.36 15.39 7.72
N PRO A 58 1.27 16.17 7.73
CA PRO A 58 0.31 16.14 8.81
C PRO A 58 -1.14 15.88 8.34
N VAL A 59 -2.01 15.55 9.31
CA VAL A 59 -3.48 15.38 9.23
C VAL A 59 -3.91 13.93 8.89
N ASP A 60 -4.61 13.15 9.72
CA ASP A 60 -5.45 13.45 10.88
C ASP A 60 -5.39 12.33 11.95
N THR A 61 -5.37 12.77 13.19
CA THR A 61 -5.82 12.06 14.39
C THR A 61 -7.22 11.50 14.15
N ASN A 62 -7.48 10.27 14.61
CA ASN A 62 -8.72 9.96 15.31
C ASN A 62 -8.43 8.79 16.24
N GLU A 63 -8.15 9.17 17.49
CA GLU A 63 -8.59 8.40 18.64
C GLU A 63 -10.08 8.09 18.44
N GLU A 64 -10.45 6.82 18.34
CA GLU A 64 -11.76 6.40 18.80
C GLU A 64 -11.56 5.68 20.13
N LYS A 65 -12.21 6.27 21.14
CA LYS A 65 -12.34 5.85 22.54
C LYS A 65 -12.83 4.43 22.70
#